data_AF-A0A433BHC4-F1
#
_entry.id   AF-A0A433BHC4-F1
#
_cell.length_a   1.000
_cell.length_b   1.000
_cell.length_c   1.000
_cell.angle_alpha   90.00
_cell.angle_beta   90.00
_cell.angle_gamma   90.00
#
_symmetry.space_group_name_H-M   'P 1'
#
loop_
_entity.id
_entity.type
_entity.pdbx_description
1 polymer ?
#
loop_
_entity_poly.entity_id
_entity_poly.type
_entity_poly.pdbx_seq_one_letter_code
_entity_poly.pdbx_strand_id
1 'polypeptide(L)'
;MTSTAHGRQAGQFTAVAALAFWLLCALQPLMLQEAEGAVPVAQSLLSQAAAWLAALLGGLAAVLGLRPSGRAASLGLTGMAGLAAIGWLQLPPAQAAAPAAAGFWLGALGLGALALLTIQRCAALEGRRFDAALAPLLFGLWVLYAWQLLTVALEVPRVLLPPPAGVLEALWTHAATLAGDFVQTVLKAVVVGWLLGSGLGFAVAVAIDRQPFLQRGLLPIASLTSTVPLVGVAPIAVMWFGFDWPSKAAVVVLMTFFPMLVSTLAGLQS
;
A
#
# COMPACT_ATOMS: atom_id res chain seq x y z
N MET A 1 28.53 -18.65 -2.01
CA MET A 1 29.02 -17.72 -3.05
C MET A 1 28.18 -17.71 -4.35
N THR A 2 27.17 -18.57 -4.51
CA THR A 2 26.37 -18.68 -5.74
C THR A 2 25.11 -17.79 -5.78
N SER A 3 24.55 -17.40 -4.62
CA SER A 3 23.32 -16.60 -4.54
C SER A 3 23.49 -15.14 -5.01
N THR A 4 24.66 -14.53 -4.78
CA THR A 4 24.93 -13.12 -5.15
C THR A 4 25.11 -12.91 -6.66
N ALA A 5 25.51 -13.96 -7.39
CA ALA A 5 25.71 -13.90 -8.84
C ALA A 5 24.37 -13.89 -9.61
N HIS A 6 23.40 -14.70 -9.17
CA HIS A 6 22.04 -14.72 -9.76
C HIS A 6 21.30 -13.39 -9.51
N GLY A 7 21.41 -12.80 -8.32
CA GLY A 7 20.82 -11.49 -8.03
C GLY A 7 21.39 -10.35 -8.88
N ARG A 8 22.70 -10.38 -9.18
CA ARG A 8 23.35 -9.38 -10.05
C ARG A 8 22.90 -9.48 -11.51
N GLN A 9 22.76 -10.69 -12.04
CA GLN A 9 22.26 -10.88 -13.42
C GLN A 9 20.81 -10.39 -13.54
N ALA A 10 19.93 -10.73 -12.60
CA ALA A 10 18.53 -10.27 -12.60
C ALA A 10 18.40 -8.74 -12.54
N GLY A 11 19.25 -8.07 -11.74
CA GLY A 11 19.32 -6.61 -11.65
C GLY A 11 19.82 -5.93 -12.93
N GLN A 12 20.70 -6.59 -13.69
CA GLN A 12 21.20 -6.07 -14.96
C GLN A 12 20.13 -6.16 -16.07
N PHE A 13 19.39 -7.27 -16.14
CA PHE A 13 18.29 -7.40 -17.11
C PHE A 13 17.18 -6.36 -16.89
N THR A 14 16.81 -6.12 -15.63
CA THR A 14 15.79 -5.11 -15.28
C THR A 14 16.23 -3.68 -15.60
N ALA A 15 17.51 -3.35 -15.40
CA ALA A 15 18.05 -2.04 -15.72
C ALA A 15 18.21 -1.78 -17.22
N VAL A 16 18.64 -2.79 -18.01
CA VAL A 16 18.69 -2.69 -19.47
C VAL A 16 17.29 -2.56 -20.07
N ALA A 17 16.31 -3.31 -19.55
CA ALA A 17 14.91 -3.18 -19.94
C ALA A 17 14.38 -1.78 -19.63
N ALA A 18 14.61 -1.24 -18.43
CA ALA A 18 14.20 0.12 -18.07
C ALA A 18 14.83 1.19 -18.98
N LEU A 19 16.09 1.03 -19.39
CA LEU A 19 16.80 1.99 -20.25
C LEU A 19 16.25 2.02 -21.68
N ALA A 20 16.14 0.86 -22.33
CA ALA A 20 15.58 0.74 -23.68
C ALA A 20 14.17 1.34 -23.75
N PHE A 21 13.48 1.23 -22.63
CA PHE A 21 12.12 1.66 -22.47
C PHE A 21 11.94 3.16 -22.29
N TRP A 22 12.80 3.80 -21.49
CA TRP A 22 12.81 5.25 -21.36
C TRP A 22 13.23 5.95 -22.65
N LEU A 23 14.09 5.32 -23.46
CA LEU A 23 14.40 5.79 -24.82
C LEU A 23 13.16 5.75 -25.75
N LEU A 24 12.29 4.75 -25.61
CA LEU A 24 11.02 4.69 -26.35
C LEU A 24 10.02 5.75 -25.87
N CYS A 25 9.92 5.98 -24.56
CA CYS A 25 9.06 7.03 -24.00
C CYS A 25 9.52 8.43 -24.40
N ALA A 26 10.83 8.64 -24.56
CA ALA A 26 11.36 9.89 -25.07
C ALA A 26 10.81 10.23 -26.47
N LEU A 27 10.43 9.24 -27.29
CA LEU A 27 9.87 9.51 -28.63
C LEU A 27 8.40 9.97 -28.62
N GLN A 28 7.72 9.89 -27.48
CA GLN A 28 6.28 10.11 -27.34
C GLN A 28 5.81 11.56 -27.59
N PRO A 29 6.54 12.62 -27.19
CA PRO A 29 6.10 14.00 -27.41
C PRO A 29 6.08 14.40 -28.90
N LEU A 30 6.91 13.78 -29.74
CA LEU A 30 6.87 13.94 -31.20
C LEU A 30 5.57 13.42 -31.83
N MET A 31 4.89 12.47 -31.18
CA MET A 31 3.65 11.85 -31.67
C MET A 31 2.38 12.57 -31.19
N LEU A 32 2.49 13.41 -30.15
CA LEU A 32 1.37 14.20 -29.59
C LEU A 32 1.08 15.47 -30.40
N GLN A 33 2.01 15.89 -31.26
CA GLN A 33 1.94 17.14 -32.01
C GLN A 33 0.84 17.16 -33.08
N GLU A 34 0.31 16.00 -33.48
CA GLU A 34 -0.76 15.90 -34.49
C GLU A 34 -2.19 15.94 -33.92
N ALA A 35 -2.38 15.87 -32.60
CA ALA A 35 -3.71 15.68 -31.98
C ALA A 35 -4.30 16.92 -31.28
N GLU A 36 -3.52 17.99 -31.05
CA GLU A 36 -3.93 19.11 -30.19
C GLU A 36 -4.47 20.32 -30.97
N GLY A 37 -5.74 20.25 -31.37
CA GLY A 37 -6.44 21.40 -31.99
C GLY A 37 -7.02 22.43 -31.02
N ALA A 38 -6.89 22.27 -29.69
CA ALA A 38 -7.70 23.05 -28.72
C ALA A 38 -7.03 23.42 -27.37
N VAL A 39 -5.75 23.09 -27.13
CA VAL A 39 -5.05 23.40 -25.87
C VAL A 39 -4.17 24.65 -26.04
N PRO A 40 -4.09 25.58 -25.07
CA PRO A 40 -3.18 26.73 -25.14
C PRO A 40 -1.74 26.27 -25.37
N VAL A 41 -1.07 26.81 -26.39
CA VAL A 41 0.28 26.42 -26.81
C VAL A 41 1.30 26.47 -25.66
N ALA A 42 1.16 27.41 -24.73
CA ALA A 42 2.06 27.49 -23.58
C ALA A 42 1.89 26.31 -22.59
N GLN A 43 0.66 25.79 -22.44
CA GLN A 43 0.34 24.68 -21.54
C GLN A 43 0.75 23.34 -22.15
N SER A 44 0.64 23.18 -23.46
CA SER A 44 1.13 22.00 -24.18
C SER A 44 2.66 21.94 -24.21
N LEU A 45 3.36 23.07 -24.34
CA LEU A 45 4.82 23.12 -24.25
C LEU A 45 5.34 22.75 -22.86
N LEU A 46 4.64 23.15 -21.80
CA LEU A 46 5.04 22.89 -20.41
C LEU A 46 4.85 21.40 -20.04
N SER A 47 3.75 20.78 -20.47
CA SER A 47 3.51 19.34 -20.28
C SER A 47 4.47 18.48 -21.11
N GLN A 48 4.74 18.87 -22.36
CA GLN A 48 5.74 18.20 -23.22
C GLN A 48 7.15 18.31 -22.64
N ALA A 49 7.55 19.49 -22.13
CA ALA A 49 8.84 19.66 -21.46
C ALA A 49 8.95 18.79 -20.20
N ALA A 50 7.89 18.68 -19.41
CA ALA A 50 7.84 17.78 -18.26
C ALA A 50 7.95 16.30 -18.67
N ALA A 51 7.33 15.90 -19.79
CA ALA A 51 7.44 14.56 -20.36
C ALA A 51 8.89 14.21 -20.72
N TRP A 52 9.54 15.09 -21.48
CA TRP A 52 10.94 14.93 -21.88
C TRP A 52 11.87 14.88 -20.68
N LEU A 53 11.65 15.73 -19.68
CA LEU A 53 12.46 15.80 -18.48
C LEU A 53 12.28 14.54 -17.61
N ALA A 54 11.06 14.05 -17.45
CA ALA A 54 10.79 12.75 -16.81
C ALA A 54 11.44 11.60 -17.57
N ALA A 55 11.37 11.63 -18.91
CA ALA A 55 11.99 10.63 -19.78
C ALA A 55 13.51 10.57 -19.67
N LEU A 56 14.15 11.74 -19.68
CA LEU A 56 15.59 11.88 -19.52
C LEU A 56 16.05 11.47 -18.12
N LEU A 57 15.33 11.88 -17.06
CA LEU A 57 15.66 11.51 -15.69
C LEU A 57 15.48 10.01 -15.45
N GLY A 58 14.40 9.42 -15.97
CA GLY A 58 14.15 8.00 -15.86
C GLY A 58 15.16 7.15 -16.64
N GLY A 59 15.51 7.56 -17.86
CA GLY A 59 16.57 6.95 -18.65
C GLY A 59 17.93 7.05 -17.96
N LEU A 60 18.27 8.22 -17.41
CA LEU A 60 19.50 8.43 -16.66
C LEU A 60 19.54 7.58 -15.38
N ALA A 61 18.41 7.44 -14.66
CA ALA A 61 18.29 6.56 -13.50
C ALA A 61 18.49 5.08 -13.89
N ALA A 62 17.94 4.64 -15.02
CA ALA A 62 18.16 3.28 -15.52
C ALA A 62 19.63 3.02 -15.89
N VAL A 63 20.30 3.97 -16.55
CA VAL A 63 21.74 3.92 -16.88
C VAL A 63 22.60 3.84 -15.62
N LEU A 64 22.36 4.69 -14.64
CA LEU A 64 23.08 4.70 -13.37
C LEU A 64 22.76 3.44 -12.53
N GLY A 65 21.59 2.83 -12.77
CA GLY A 65 21.17 1.51 -12.31
C GLY A 65 22.00 0.34 -12.85
N LEU A 66 22.87 0.55 -13.84
CA LEU A 66 23.79 -0.47 -14.37
C LEU A 66 25.18 -0.43 -13.71
N ARG A 67 25.52 0.64 -12.98
CA ARG A 67 26.85 0.81 -12.36
C ARG A 67 26.93 0.15 -10.97
N PRO A 68 28.08 -0.46 -10.60
CA PRO A 68 28.30 -1.05 -9.28
C PRO A 68 28.26 0.03 -8.18
N SER A 69 27.64 -0.29 -7.04
CA SER A 69 26.99 0.69 -6.16
C SER A 69 27.48 0.69 -4.71
N GLY A 70 27.73 1.89 -4.17
CA GLY A 70 27.69 2.21 -2.74
C GLY A 70 26.43 2.98 -2.35
N ARG A 71 26.24 3.26 -1.05
CA ARG A 71 25.02 3.89 -0.46
C ARG A 71 24.60 5.21 -1.12
N ALA A 72 25.55 6.05 -1.51
CA ALA A 72 25.25 7.33 -2.16
C ALA A 72 24.62 7.14 -3.55
N ALA A 73 25.03 6.10 -4.29
CA ALA A 73 24.49 5.81 -5.62
C ALA A 73 23.06 5.27 -5.56
N SER A 74 22.72 4.44 -4.56
CA SER A 74 21.35 3.95 -4.36
C SER A 74 20.38 5.06 -3.96
N LEU A 75 20.82 5.99 -3.10
CA LEU A 75 20.00 7.13 -2.69
C LEU A 75 19.84 8.19 -3.80
N GLY A 76 20.87 8.38 -4.63
CA GLY A 76 20.76 9.24 -5.82
C GLY A 76 19.73 8.70 -6.82
N LEU A 77 19.73 7.38 -7.03
CA LEU A 77 18.78 6.72 -7.91
C LEU A 77 17.33 6.80 -7.43
N THR A 78 17.08 6.60 -6.14
CA THR A 78 15.73 6.76 -5.57
C THR A 78 15.22 8.19 -5.75
N GLY A 79 16.07 9.19 -5.52
CA GLY A 79 15.72 10.59 -5.74
C GLY A 79 15.35 10.88 -7.20
N MET A 80 16.16 10.41 -8.14
CA MET A 80 15.89 10.60 -9.58
C MET A 80 14.63 9.87 -10.04
N ALA A 81 14.40 8.63 -9.57
CA ALA A 81 13.20 7.88 -9.89
C ALA A 81 11.94 8.56 -9.32
N GLY A 82 12.03 9.14 -8.13
CA GLY A 82 10.95 9.96 -7.54
C GLY A 82 10.65 11.21 -8.37
N LEU A 83 11.66 11.93 -8.84
CA LEU A 83 11.47 13.09 -9.72
C LEU A 83 10.83 12.70 -11.06
N ALA A 84 11.27 11.59 -11.67
CA ALA A 84 10.65 11.07 -12.89
C ALA A 84 9.18 10.70 -12.65
N ALA A 85 8.87 10.08 -11.52
CA ALA A 85 7.50 9.73 -11.13
C ALA A 85 6.61 10.98 -10.95
N ILE A 86 7.12 12.04 -10.31
CA ILE A 86 6.40 13.31 -10.15
C ILE A 86 6.15 13.96 -11.51
N GLY A 87 7.16 14.02 -12.39
CA GLY A 87 7.01 14.57 -13.73
C GLY A 87 5.98 13.81 -14.56
N TRP A 88 5.91 12.48 -14.39
CA TRP A 88 4.96 11.64 -15.10
C TRP A 88 3.49 11.89 -14.69
N LEU A 89 3.22 12.29 -13.45
CA LEU A 89 1.85 12.62 -13.01
C LEU A 89 1.29 13.90 -13.67
N GLN A 90 2.16 14.73 -14.25
CA GLN A 90 1.74 15.94 -14.96
C GLN A 90 1.33 15.67 -16.41
N LEU A 91 1.51 14.42 -16.88
CA LEU A 91 1.13 14.04 -18.23
C LEU A 91 -0.36 13.69 -18.26
N PRO A 92 -1.12 14.21 -19.26
CA PRO A 92 -2.51 13.85 -19.39
C PRO A 92 -2.62 12.33 -19.58
N PRO A 93 -3.49 11.66 -18.82
CA PRO A 93 -3.71 10.24 -19.00
C PRO A 93 -4.27 10.03 -20.41
N ALA A 94 -3.77 9.01 -21.09
CA ALA A 94 -4.05 8.86 -22.51
C ALA A 94 -5.46 8.32 -22.74
N GLN A 95 -6.40 9.23 -22.99
CA GLN A 95 -7.83 8.97 -23.12
C GLN A 95 -8.29 8.54 -24.52
N ALA A 96 -7.44 7.95 -25.37
CA ALA A 96 -7.88 7.51 -26.70
C ALA A 96 -7.14 6.28 -27.23
N ALA A 97 -7.76 5.56 -28.17
CA ALA A 97 -7.20 4.45 -28.95
C ALA A 97 -6.08 4.91 -29.93
N ALA A 98 -5.19 5.78 -29.46
CA ALA A 98 -4.10 6.38 -30.21
C ALA A 98 -2.75 5.77 -29.76
N PRO A 99 -1.72 5.76 -30.63
CA PRO A 99 -0.38 5.30 -30.27
C PRO A 99 0.25 6.10 -29.11
N ALA A 100 -0.17 7.35 -28.90
CA ALA A 100 0.19 8.16 -27.73
C ALA A 100 -0.27 7.54 -26.40
N ALA A 101 -1.31 6.70 -26.41
CA ALA A 101 -1.76 5.96 -25.23
C ALA A 101 -0.92 4.73 -24.93
N ALA A 102 -0.43 4.05 -25.96
CA ALA A 102 0.56 2.98 -25.76
C ALA A 102 1.83 3.54 -25.11
N GLY A 103 2.30 4.72 -25.51
CA GLY A 103 3.44 5.37 -24.87
C GLY A 103 3.23 5.68 -23.38
N PHE A 104 2.02 6.10 -22.98
CA PHE A 104 1.72 6.38 -21.57
C PHE A 104 1.78 5.10 -20.72
N TRP A 105 1.12 4.04 -21.18
CA TRP A 105 1.15 2.74 -20.48
C TRP A 105 2.52 2.11 -20.51
N LEU A 106 3.29 2.38 -21.57
CA LEU A 106 4.69 2.09 -21.56
C LEU A 106 5.33 2.88 -20.41
N GLY A 107 5.49 4.20 -20.43
CA GLY A 107 6.20 4.91 -19.35
C GLY A 107 5.79 4.55 -17.90
N ALA A 108 4.52 4.22 -17.67
CA ALA A 108 4.05 3.61 -16.41
C ALA A 108 4.76 2.29 -16.04
N LEU A 109 4.90 1.33 -16.97
CA LEU A 109 5.71 0.11 -16.79
C LEU A 109 7.20 0.43 -16.59
N GLY A 110 7.73 1.48 -17.23
CA GLY A 110 9.12 1.93 -17.08
C GLY A 110 9.41 2.46 -15.68
N LEU A 111 8.45 3.21 -15.13
CA LEU A 111 8.44 3.60 -13.71
C LEU A 111 8.31 2.39 -12.80
N GLY A 112 7.50 1.39 -13.16
CA GLY A 112 7.44 0.11 -12.45
C GLY A 112 8.80 -0.62 -12.41
N ALA A 113 9.53 -0.64 -13.52
CA ALA A 113 10.87 -1.21 -13.57
C ALA A 113 11.87 -0.40 -12.70
N LEU A 114 11.82 0.93 -12.74
CA LEU A 114 12.61 1.79 -11.85
C LEU A 114 12.24 1.58 -10.37
N ALA A 115 10.97 1.36 -10.06
CA ALA A 115 10.51 1.05 -8.71
C ALA A 115 11.17 -0.22 -8.20
N LEU A 116 11.13 -1.30 -8.97
CA LEU A 116 11.75 -2.57 -8.61
C LEU A 116 13.26 -2.44 -8.44
N LEU A 117 13.94 -1.72 -9.35
CA LEU A 117 15.38 -1.48 -9.28
C LEU A 117 15.78 -0.70 -8.02
N THR A 118 15.03 0.35 -7.69
CA THR A 118 15.30 1.17 -6.51
C THR A 118 15.04 0.40 -5.21
N ILE A 119 13.96 -0.39 -5.15
CA ILE A 119 13.66 -1.27 -4.01
C ILE A 119 14.75 -2.33 -3.84
N GLN A 120 15.12 -3.05 -4.90
CA GLN A 120 16.16 -4.09 -4.84
C GLN A 120 17.51 -3.53 -4.42
N ARG A 121 17.87 -2.34 -4.91
CA ARG A 121 19.12 -1.66 -4.52
C ARG A 121 19.12 -1.23 -3.06
N CYS A 122 18.00 -0.68 -2.56
CA CYS A 122 17.87 -0.33 -1.15
C CYS A 122 17.85 -1.56 -0.24
N ALA A 123 17.21 -2.66 -0.67
CA ALA A 123 17.19 -3.91 0.08
C ALA A 123 18.56 -4.60 0.16
N ALA A 124 19.41 -4.40 -0.85
CA ALA A 124 20.79 -4.91 -0.88
C ALA A 124 21.77 -4.09 -0.02
N LEU A 125 21.34 -2.99 0.59
CA LEU A 125 22.17 -2.21 1.50
C LEU A 125 22.25 -2.93 2.86
N GLU A 126 23.33 -3.68 3.09
CA GLU A 126 23.69 -4.17 4.41
C GLU A 126 24.21 -2.98 5.25
N GLY A 127 23.36 -2.45 6.13
CA GLY A 127 23.64 -1.20 6.85
C GLY A 127 22.87 -1.00 8.16
N ARG A 128 22.89 0.24 8.68
CA ARG A 128 22.36 0.65 10.00
C ARG A 128 20.85 0.35 10.11
N ARG A 129 20.26 0.44 11.32
CA ARG A 129 18.81 0.29 11.58
C ARG A 129 17.90 1.02 10.56
N PHE A 130 18.34 2.17 10.04
CA PHE A 130 17.61 2.96 9.03
C PHE A 130 17.60 2.35 7.62
N ASP A 131 18.63 1.58 7.25
CA ASP A 131 18.73 0.95 5.93
C ASP A 131 17.71 -0.20 5.80
N ALA A 132 17.41 -0.87 6.91
CA ALA A 132 16.36 -1.90 6.99
C ALA A 132 14.94 -1.34 6.81
N ALA A 133 14.70 -0.08 7.21
CA ALA A 133 13.39 0.58 7.07
C ALA A 133 13.20 1.26 5.70
N LEU A 134 14.30 1.57 4.99
CA LEU A 134 14.25 2.30 3.73
C LEU A 134 13.57 1.51 2.62
N ALA A 135 13.88 0.21 2.49
CA ALA A 135 13.28 -0.66 1.48
C ALA A 135 11.75 -0.80 1.63
N PRO A 136 11.18 -1.13 2.81
CA PRO A 136 9.72 -1.21 2.97
C PRO A 136 9.03 0.15 2.82
N LEU A 137 9.66 1.24 3.26
CA LEU A 137 9.10 2.59 3.08
C LEU A 137 9.03 2.98 1.60
N LEU A 138 10.12 2.73 0.86
CA LEU A 138 10.17 2.99 -0.58
C LEU A 138 9.15 2.14 -1.34
N PHE A 139 8.98 0.87 -0.97
CA PHE A 139 7.94 0.01 -1.52
C PHE A 139 6.54 0.60 -1.29
N GLY A 140 6.22 1.02 -0.07
CA GLY A 140 4.94 1.66 0.25
C GLY A 140 4.70 2.93 -0.57
N LEU A 141 5.71 3.77 -0.75
CA LEU A 141 5.62 4.97 -1.59
C LEU A 141 5.33 4.63 -3.06
N TRP A 142 5.98 3.61 -3.62
CA TRP A 142 5.71 3.16 -4.98
C TRP A 142 4.30 2.58 -5.15
N VAL A 143 3.78 1.88 -4.14
CA VAL A 143 2.39 1.38 -4.14
C VAL A 143 1.40 2.54 -4.13
N LEU A 144 1.60 3.55 -3.28
CA LEU A 144 0.75 4.76 -3.26
C LEU A 144 0.83 5.52 -4.58
N TYR A 145 2.02 5.64 -5.16
CA TYR A 145 2.21 6.26 -6.47
C TYR A 145 1.47 5.51 -7.57
N ALA A 146 1.59 4.18 -7.63
CA ALA A 146 0.89 3.35 -8.60
C ALA A 146 -0.63 3.47 -8.45
N TRP A 147 -1.13 3.51 -7.20
CA TRP A 147 -2.55 3.74 -6.92
C TRP A 147 -3.03 5.11 -7.43
N GLN A 148 -2.29 6.18 -7.16
CA GLN A 148 -2.58 7.52 -7.70
C GLN A 148 -2.59 7.52 -9.23
N LEU A 149 -1.58 6.92 -9.85
CA LEU A 149 -1.45 6.86 -11.30
C LEU A 149 -2.62 6.10 -11.93
N LEU A 150 -2.97 4.93 -11.39
CA LEU A 150 -4.05 4.09 -11.93
C LEU A 150 -5.42 4.73 -11.77
N THR A 151 -5.72 5.33 -10.61
CA THR A 151 -7.02 5.98 -10.37
C THR A 151 -7.24 7.16 -11.28
N VAL A 152 -6.20 7.96 -11.53
CA VAL A 152 -6.24 9.09 -12.47
C VAL A 152 -6.27 8.60 -13.91
N ALA A 153 -5.43 7.62 -14.26
CA ALA A 153 -5.30 7.13 -15.64
C ALA A 153 -6.52 6.37 -16.16
N LEU A 154 -7.21 5.65 -15.27
CA LEU A 154 -8.40 4.87 -15.60
C LEU A 154 -9.71 5.61 -15.29
N GLU A 155 -9.64 6.86 -14.83
CA GLU A 155 -10.80 7.67 -14.41
C GLU A 155 -11.73 6.91 -13.45
N VAL A 156 -11.13 6.20 -12.49
CA VAL A 156 -11.90 5.37 -11.56
C VAL A 156 -12.86 6.27 -10.77
N PRO A 157 -14.17 5.93 -10.71
CA PRO A 157 -15.12 6.71 -9.95
C PRO A 157 -14.64 6.91 -8.52
N ARG A 158 -14.59 8.17 -8.06
CA ARG A 158 -14.06 8.53 -6.73
C ARG A 158 -14.81 7.86 -5.57
N VAL A 159 -16.05 7.44 -5.80
CA VAL A 159 -16.87 6.70 -4.84
C VAL A 159 -16.36 5.26 -4.63
N LEU A 160 -15.78 4.65 -5.67
CA LEU A 160 -15.22 3.29 -5.58
C LEU A 160 -13.80 3.32 -5.03
N LEU A 161 -12.96 4.19 -5.57
CA LEU A 161 -11.55 4.26 -5.20
C LEU A 161 -11.03 5.69 -5.38
N PRO A 162 -11.07 6.52 -4.32
CA PRO A 162 -10.52 7.87 -4.40
C PRO A 162 -9.00 7.83 -4.58
N PRO A 163 -8.41 8.81 -5.28
CA PRO A 163 -6.96 8.91 -5.40
C PRO A 163 -6.32 9.20 -4.02
N PRO A 164 -5.12 8.67 -3.72
CA PRO A 164 -4.39 8.93 -2.47
C PRO A 164 -4.30 10.41 -2.08
N ALA A 165 -4.06 11.30 -3.05
CA ALA A 165 -4.02 12.75 -2.79
C ALA A 165 -5.38 13.28 -2.27
N GLY A 166 -6.48 12.79 -2.84
CA GLY A 166 -7.83 13.14 -2.37
C GLY A 166 -8.14 12.56 -1.00
N VAL A 167 -7.59 11.38 -0.66
CA VAL A 167 -7.69 10.83 0.71
C VAL A 167 -6.97 11.74 1.71
N LEU A 168 -5.75 12.19 1.41
CA LEU A 168 -5.00 13.11 2.27
C LEU A 168 -5.72 14.45 2.45
N GLU A 169 -6.28 15.00 1.37
CA GLU A 169 -7.10 16.21 1.44
C GLU A 169 -8.34 16.02 2.31
N ALA A 170 -9.04 14.90 2.15
CA ALA A 170 -10.21 14.56 2.99
C ALA A 170 -9.83 14.39 4.47
N LEU A 171 -8.69 13.74 4.76
CA LEU A 171 -8.19 13.58 6.12
C LEU A 171 -7.92 14.93 6.79
N TRP A 172 -7.38 15.90 6.06
CA TRP A 172 -7.09 17.23 6.60
C TRP A 172 -8.35 18.10 6.74
N THR A 173 -9.18 18.14 5.69
CA THR A 173 -10.39 18.97 5.64
C THR A 173 -11.47 18.51 6.62
N HIS A 174 -11.59 17.19 6.84
CA HIS A 174 -12.57 16.60 7.74
C HIS A 174 -11.95 16.10 9.06
N ALA A 175 -10.74 16.54 9.40
CA ALA A 175 -9.99 16.05 10.57
C ALA A 175 -10.80 16.09 11.88
N ALA A 176 -11.56 17.15 12.11
CA ALA A 176 -12.36 17.29 13.34
C ALA A 176 -13.48 16.24 13.44
N THR A 177 -14.20 16.00 12.35
CA THR A 177 -15.26 14.97 12.28
C THR A 177 -14.64 13.58 12.43
N LEU A 178 -13.55 13.31 11.69
CA LEU A 178 -12.84 12.04 11.78
C LEU A 178 -12.28 11.77 13.17
N ALA A 179 -11.84 12.80 13.90
CA ALA A 179 -11.41 12.65 15.28
C ALA A 179 -12.57 12.22 16.19
N GLY A 180 -13.77 12.78 16.00
CA GLY A 180 -14.98 12.35 16.71
C GLY A 180 -15.32 10.88 16.41
N ASP A 181 -15.30 10.51 15.12
CA ASP A 181 -15.56 9.14 14.68
C ASP A 181 -14.52 8.16 15.22
N PHE A 182 -13.25 8.56 15.26
CA PHE A 182 -12.15 7.77 15.83
C PHE A 182 -12.36 7.50 17.32
N VAL A 183 -12.76 8.51 18.09
CA VAL A 183 -13.09 8.33 19.51
C VAL A 183 -14.24 7.33 19.67
N GLN A 184 -15.28 7.43 18.84
CA GLN A 184 -16.43 6.53 18.94
C GLN A 184 -16.12 5.09 18.51
N THR A 185 -15.40 4.90 17.42
CA THR A 185 -15.09 3.56 16.89
C THR A 185 -13.92 2.92 17.61
N VAL A 186 -12.80 3.62 17.78
CA VAL A 186 -11.59 3.03 18.36
C VAL A 186 -11.65 3.08 19.88
N LEU A 187 -11.78 4.26 20.48
CA LEU A 187 -11.65 4.39 21.94
C LEU A 187 -12.86 3.84 22.69
N LYS A 188 -14.08 4.00 22.17
CA LYS A 188 -15.26 3.43 22.81
C LYS A 188 -15.49 1.98 22.38
N ALA A 189 -15.70 1.71 21.10
CA ALA A 189 -16.06 0.35 20.70
C ALA A 189 -14.90 -0.64 20.78
N VAL A 190 -13.76 -0.36 20.13
CA VAL A 190 -12.64 -1.32 20.05
C VAL A 190 -11.96 -1.50 21.41
N VAL A 191 -11.57 -0.43 22.11
CA VAL A 191 -10.85 -0.57 23.38
C VAL A 191 -11.71 -1.23 24.45
N VAL A 192 -12.96 -0.79 24.65
CA VAL A 192 -13.85 -1.41 25.64
C VAL A 192 -14.16 -2.85 25.25
N GLY A 193 -14.48 -3.11 23.98
CA GLY A 193 -14.77 -4.46 23.51
C GLY A 193 -13.56 -5.40 23.63
N TRP A 194 -12.36 -4.92 23.32
CA TRP A 194 -11.12 -5.69 23.46
C TRP A 194 -10.78 -5.97 24.92
N LEU A 195 -10.93 -4.99 25.82
CA LEU A 195 -10.71 -5.19 27.26
C LEU A 195 -11.69 -6.20 27.85
N LEU A 196 -12.98 -6.08 27.53
CA LEU A 196 -14.00 -7.01 28.01
C LEU A 196 -13.82 -8.40 27.41
N GLY A 197 -13.63 -8.51 26.09
CA GLY A 197 -13.44 -9.80 25.42
C GLY A 197 -12.17 -10.52 25.86
N SER A 198 -11.04 -9.82 25.88
CA SER A 198 -9.78 -10.40 26.34
C SER A 198 -9.81 -10.70 27.84
N GLY A 199 -10.40 -9.83 28.65
CA GLY A 199 -10.56 -10.05 30.09
C GLY A 199 -11.42 -11.27 30.40
N LEU A 200 -12.55 -11.44 29.70
CA LEU A 200 -13.41 -12.62 29.81
C LEU A 200 -12.68 -13.87 29.31
N GLY A 201 -12.00 -13.81 28.17
CA GLY A 201 -11.26 -14.95 27.62
C GLY A 201 -10.16 -15.43 28.58
N PHE A 202 -9.40 -14.49 29.13
CA PHE A 202 -8.38 -14.76 30.14
C PHE A 202 -8.98 -15.37 31.42
N ALA A 203 -10.03 -14.76 31.98
CA ALA A 203 -10.68 -15.25 33.19
C ALA A 203 -11.25 -16.66 33.02
N VAL A 204 -11.89 -16.94 31.87
CA VAL A 204 -12.41 -18.27 31.54
C VAL A 204 -11.28 -19.28 31.34
N ALA A 205 -10.16 -18.89 30.71
CA ALA A 205 -8.99 -19.77 30.56
C ALA A 205 -8.45 -20.24 31.91
N VAL A 206 -8.27 -19.30 32.86
CA VAL A 206 -7.82 -19.60 34.23
C VAL A 206 -8.83 -20.50 34.96
N ALA A 207 -10.13 -20.27 34.75
CA ALA A 207 -11.16 -21.13 35.33
C ALA A 207 -11.14 -22.55 34.75
N ILE A 208 -10.93 -22.70 33.44
CA ILE A 208 -10.79 -23.99 32.75
C ILE A 208 -9.57 -24.75 33.27
N ASP A 209 -8.43 -24.07 33.36
CA ASP A 209 -7.17 -24.67 33.81
C ASP A 209 -7.30 -25.28 35.22
N ARG A 210 -8.00 -24.58 36.12
CA ARG A 210 -8.18 -25.05 37.50
C ARG A 210 -9.24 -26.14 37.68
N GLN A 211 -10.11 -26.38 36.70
CA GLN A 211 -11.27 -27.28 36.86
C GLN A 211 -11.32 -28.30 35.71
N PRO A 212 -10.92 -29.57 35.96
CA PRO A 212 -10.90 -30.62 34.93
C PRO A 212 -12.26 -30.88 34.24
N PHE A 213 -13.37 -30.57 34.92
CA PHE A 213 -14.71 -30.62 34.35
C PHE A 213 -14.93 -29.57 33.25
N LEU A 214 -14.49 -28.33 33.50
CA LEU A 214 -14.61 -27.22 32.56
C LEU A 214 -13.73 -27.44 31.33
N GLN A 215 -12.58 -28.10 31.47
CA GLN A 215 -11.72 -28.46 30.35
C GLN A 215 -12.44 -29.38 29.36
N ARG A 216 -13.21 -30.36 29.83
CA ARG A 216 -13.94 -31.30 28.96
C ARG A 216 -15.19 -30.66 28.33
N GLY A 217 -15.85 -29.74 29.03
CA GLY A 217 -17.09 -29.10 28.58
C GLY A 217 -16.91 -27.83 27.75
N LEU A 218 -16.00 -26.93 28.15
CA LEU A 218 -15.84 -25.61 27.52
C LEU A 218 -14.90 -25.63 26.30
N LEU A 219 -13.93 -26.54 26.23
CA LEU A 219 -13.06 -26.63 25.05
C LEU A 219 -13.83 -26.91 23.75
N PRO A 220 -14.79 -27.86 23.71
CA PRO A 220 -15.64 -28.06 22.54
C PRO A 220 -16.53 -26.85 22.21
N ILE A 221 -17.05 -26.15 23.21
CA ILE A 221 -17.90 -24.97 23.00
C ILE A 221 -17.07 -23.80 22.44
N ALA A 222 -15.86 -23.61 22.96
CA ALA A 222 -14.93 -22.61 22.47
C ALA A 222 -14.59 -22.86 21.00
N SER A 223 -14.29 -24.11 20.62
CA SER A 223 -14.01 -24.44 19.21
C SER A 223 -15.23 -24.21 18.30
N LEU A 224 -16.45 -24.49 18.76
CA LEU A 224 -17.67 -24.17 18.00
C LEU A 224 -17.85 -22.66 17.81
N THR A 225 -17.53 -21.85 18.81
CA THR A 225 -17.63 -20.39 18.73
C THR A 225 -16.75 -19.82 17.62
N SER A 226 -15.62 -20.46 17.31
CA SER A 226 -14.72 -20.05 16.22
C SER A 226 -15.31 -20.24 14.81
N THR A 227 -16.37 -21.04 14.67
CA THR A 227 -17.03 -21.32 13.38
C THR A 227 -18.19 -20.39 13.09
N VAL A 228 -18.63 -19.58 14.06
CA VAL A 228 -19.73 -18.64 13.89
C VAL A 228 -19.31 -17.53 12.92
N PRO A 229 -20.00 -17.36 11.78
CA PRO A 229 -19.65 -16.32 10.81
C PRO A 229 -19.96 -14.95 11.41
N LEU A 230 -18.93 -14.13 11.59
CA LEU A 230 -19.08 -12.81 12.20
C LEU A 230 -20.09 -11.92 11.46
N VAL A 231 -20.16 -12.08 10.13
CA VAL A 231 -21.10 -11.35 9.27
C VAL A 231 -22.56 -11.59 9.71
N GLY A 232 -22.88 -12.76 10.26
CA GLY A 232 -24.20 -13.07 10.81
C GLY A 232 -24.43 -12.54 12.23
N VAL A 233 -23.38 -12.32 13.02
CA VAL A 233 -23.47 -11.82 14.40
C VAL A 233 -23.74 -10.32 14.42
N ALA A 234 -23.17 -9.56 13.48
CA ALA A 234 -23.29 -8.11 13.48
C ALA A 234 -24.74 -7.58 13.48
N PRO A 235 -25.68 -8.09 12.64
CA PRO A 235 -27.08 -7.67 12.70
C PRO A 235 -27.76 -7.98 14.03
N ILE A 236 -27.47 -9.14 14.63
CA ILE A 236 -28.02 -9.53 15.94
C ILE A 236 -27.52 -8.57 17.03
N ALA A 237 -26.23 -8.24 17.02
CA ALA A 237 -25.65 -7.27 17.94
C ALA A 237 -26.29 -5.88 17.78
N VAL A 238 -26.61 -5.46 16.55
CA VAL A 238 -27.37 -4.21 16.30
C VAL A 238 -28.81 -4.31 16.83
N MET A 239 -29.48 -5.44 16.67
CA MET A 239 -30.84 -5.63 17.21
C MET A 239 -30.87 -5.56 18.74
N TRP A 240 -29.85 -6.08 19.43
CA TRP A 240 -29.79 -6.07 20.89
C TRP A 240 -29.27 -4.76 21.49
N PHE A 241 -28.24 -4.17 20.88
CA PHE A 241 -27.49 -3.04 21.45
C PHE A 241 -27.67 -1.72 20.68
N GLY A 242 -28.44 -1.73 19.59
CA GLY A 242 -28.72 -0.57 18.76
C GLY A 242 -27.63 -0.24 17.73
N PHE A 243 -27.79 0.91 17.05
CA PHE A 243 -26.89 1.35 15.98
C PHE A 243 -25.65 2.12 16.48
N ASP A 244 -25.51 2.32 17.78
CA ASP A 244 -24.38 3.03 18.37
C ASP A 244 -23.17 2.13 18.62
N TRP A 245 -22.16 2.67 19.30
CA TRP A 245 -20.91 2.00 19.66
C TRP A 245 -21.07 0.69 20.48
N PRO A 246 -22.10 0.48 21.35
CA PRO A 246 -22.18 -0.75 22.13
C PRO A 246 -22.34 -2.01 21.28
N SER A 247 -23.07 -1.92 20.17
CA SER A 247 -23.19 -3.03 19.20
C SER A 247 -21.84 -3.42 18.60
N LYS A 248 -20.97 -2.44 18.31
CA LYS A 248 -19.65 -2.68 17.72
C LYS A 248 -18.72 -3.27 18.78
N ALA A 249 -18.81 -2.77 20.01
CA ALA A 249 -18.08 -3.33 21.15
C ALA A 249 -18.45 -4.81 21.37
N ALA A 250 -19.73 -5.19 21.32
CA ALA A 250 -20.17 -6.58 21.47
C ALA A 250 -19.57 -7.51 20.40
N VAL A 251 -19.49 -7.06 19.15
CA VAL A 251 -18.81 -7.80 18.07
C VAL A 251 -17.32 -7.97 18.37
N VAL A 252 -16.64 -6.91 18.83
CA VAL A 252 -15.22 -6.96 19.22
C VAL A 252 -15.00 -7.91 20.40
N VAL A 253 -15.88 -7.93 21.40
CA VAL A 253 -15.82 -8.87 22.54
C VAL A 253 -15.80 -10.30 22.02
N LEU A 254 -16.73 -10.66 21.14
CA LEU A 254 -16.83 -12.01 20.60
C LEU A 254 -15.57 -12.40 19.80
N MET A 255 -15.05 -11.47 18.99
CA MET A 255 -13.84 -11.70 18.18
C MET A 255 -12.58 -11.89 19.03
N THR A 256 -12.47 -11.17 20.15
CA THR A 256 -11.25 -11.14 20.97
C THR A 256 -11.27 -12.18 22.08
N PHE A 257 -12.45 -12.63 22.50
CA PHE A 257 -12.64 -13.66 23.52
C PHE A 257 -11.93 -14.97 23.18
N PHE A 258 -12.20 -15.53 22.00
CA PHE A 258 -11.73 -16.88 21.65
C PHE A 258 -10.20 -16.97 21.47
N PRO A 259 -9.54 -16.10 20.68
CA PRO A 259 -8.08 -16.10 20.59
C PRO A 259 -7.42 -15.93 21.95
N MET A 260 -7.94 -15.04 22.80
CA MET A 260 -7.39 -14.82 24.13
C MET A 260 -7.55 -16.05 25.04
N LEU A 261 -8.72 -16.70 25.01
CA LEU A 261 -8.99 -17.93 25.74
C LEU A 261 -7.99 -19.04 25.36
N VAL A 262 -7.83 -19.30 24.06
CA VAL A 262 -6.95 -20.37 23.56
C VAL A 262 -5.49 -20.06 23.83
N SER A 263 -5.03 -18.83 23.55
CA SER A 263 -3.64 -18.43 23.80
C SER A 263 -3.28 -18.49 25.28
N THR A 264 -4.19 -18.07 26.17
CA THR A 264 -3.96 -18.13 27.62
C THR A 264 -3.89 -19.58 28.10
N LEU A 265 -4.84 -20.42 27.68
CA LEU A 265 -4.88 -21.81 28.10
C LEU A 265 -3.64 -22.58 27.63
N ALA A 266 -3.21 -22.35 26.38
CA ALA A 266 -1.98 -22.93 25.85
C ALA A 266 -0.74 -22.48 26.65
N GLY A 267 -0.70 -21.22 27.09
CA GLY A 267 0.39 -20.70 27.93
C GLY A 267 0.36 -21.19 29.38
N LEU A 268 -0.80 -21.55 29.93
CA LEU A 268 -0.91 -22.16 31.26
C LEU A 268 -0.51 -23.64 31.27
N GLN A 269 -0.63 -24.32 30.11
CA GLN A 269 -0.38 -25.76 29.95
C GLN A 269 1.00 -26.11 29.38
N SER A 270 1.81 -25.12 28.99
CA SER A 270 3.19 -25.29 28.49
C SER A 270 4.21 -25.37 29.61
#